data_AF-A0A8D4C3Z9-F1
#
_entry.id   AF-A0A8D4C3Z9-F1
#
_cell.length_a   1.000
_cell.length_b   1.000
_cell.length_c   1.000
_cell.angle_alpha   90.00
_cell.angle_beta   90.00
_cell.angle_gamma   90.00
#
_symmetry.space_group_name_H-M   'P 1'
#
loop_
_entity.id
_entity.type
_entity.pdbx_description
1 polymer ?
#
loop_
_entity_poly.entity_id
_entity_poly.type
_entity_poly.pdbx_seq_one_letter_code
_entity_poly.pdbx_strand_id
1 'polypeptide(L)'
;MKIHVLLASAALLASPAVFAEDDLCAINLQEIENNMATNTVTLGEPARSQVEELTQKAKQAQQAGDKEACIAHSTKALQELKGPGSSGSGGTSGSGSGAGQ
;
A
#
# COMPACT_ATOMS: atom_id res chain seq x y z
N MET A 1 -26.45 50.67 -0.15
CA MET A 1 -25.33 50.04 0.56
C MET A 1 -25.29 48.57 0.17
N LYS A 2 -24.36 48.15 -0.69
CA LYS A 2 -24.20 46.75 -1.07
C LYS A 2 -22.89 46.28 -0.46
N ILE A 3 -23.04 45.45 0.56
CA ILE A 3 -21.99 44.87 1.38
C ILE A 3 -21.06 44.03 0.51
N HIS A 4 -19.82 44.49 0.34
CA HIS A 4 -18.75 43.69 -0.25
C HIS A 4 -18.31 42.66 0.79
N VAL A 5 -18.91 41.47 0.76
CA VAL A 5 -18.46 40.33 1.56
C VAL A 5 -17.22 39.76 0.88
N LEU A 6 -16.06 40.08 1.43
CA LEU A 6 -14.80 39.41 1.11
C LEU A 6 -14.85 38.01 1.74
N LEU A 7 -15.14 37.00 0.93
CA LEU A 7 -14.91 35.60 1.31
C LEU A 7 -13.40 35.36 1.30
N ALA A 8 -12.79 35.40 2.47
CA ALA A 8 -11.45 34.91 2.68
C ALA A 8 -11.47 33.38 2.57
N SER A 9 -11.33 32.87 1.35
CA SER A 9 -11.00 31.48 1.09
C SER A 9 -9.60 31.23 1.63
N ALA A 10 -9.51 30.69 2.84
CA ALA A 10 -8.31 30.02 3.32
C ALA A 10 -8.10 28.78 2.42
N ALA A 11 -7.43 28.99 1.29
CA ALA A 11 -6.84 27.91 0.53
C ALA A 11 -5.77 27.30 1.43
N LEU A 12 -6.13 26.24 2.16
CA LEU A 12 -5.16 25.31 2.71
C LEU A 12 -4.29 24.92 1.52
N LEU A 13 -3.02 25.33 1.57
CA LEU A 13 -1.98 24.84 0.68
C LEU A 13 -1.87 23.35 0.94
N ALA A 14 -2.78 22.58 0.35
CA ALA A 14 -2.67 21.15 0.24
C ALA A 14 -1.53 20.93 -0.77
N SER A 15 -0.32 20.94 -0.22
CA SER A 15 0.91 20.73 -0.97
C SER A 15 0.78 19.40 -1.74
N PRO A 16 1.17 19.34 -3.03
CA PRO A 16 1.15 18.12 -3.83
C PRO A 16 1.86 16.91 -3.18
N ALA A 17 2.75 17.16 -2.22
CA ALA A 17 3.48 16.12 -1.48
C ALA A 17 2.59 15.30 -0.53
N VAL A 18 1.53 15.88 0.04
CA VAL A 18 0.66 15.19 1.01
C VAL A 18 -0.26 14.18 0.31
N PHE A 19 -0.55 14.39 -0.98
CA PHE A 19 -1.42 13.52 -1.77
C PHE A 19 -0.71 12.26 -2.27
N ALA A 20 0.60 12.29 -2.50
CA ALA A 20 1.34 11.14 -3.06
C ALA A 20 1.39 9.92 -2.12
N GLU A 21 1.44 10.17 -0.81
CA GLU A 21 1.56 9.10 0.20
C GLU A 21 0.20 8.46 0.54
N ASP A 22 -0.87 9.27 0.60
CA ASP A 22 -2.24 8.74 0.74
C ASP A 22 -2.62 7.91 -0.48
N ASP A 23 -2.27 8.38 -1.68
CA ASP A 23 -2.49 7.62 -2.91
C ASP A 23 -1.76 6.29 -2.86
N LEU A 24 -0.50 6.24 -2.39
CA LEU A 24 0.25 4.99 -2.30
C LEU A 24 -0.36 4.00 -1.30
N CYS A 25 -0.75 4.46 -0.10
CA CYS A 25 -1.45 3.65 0.90
C CYS A 25 -2.75 3.05 0.31
N ALA A 26 -3.56 3.87 -0.37
CA ALA A 26 -4.80 3.43 -1.00
C ALA A 26 -4.56 2.46 -2.15
N ILE A 27 -3.57 2.73 -3.02
CA ILE A 27 -3.17 1.85 -4.13
C ILE A 27 -2.72 0.48 -3.60
N ASN A 28 -1.87 0.45 -2.58
CA ASN A 28 -1.40 -0.81 -2.01
C ASN A 28 -2.57 -1.61 -1.40
N LEU A 29 -3.46 -0.96 -0.64
CA LEU A 29 -4.65 -1.60 -0.08
C LEU A 29 -5.56 -2.19 -1.17
N GLN A 30 -5.75 -1.45 -2.26
CA GLN A 30 -6.51 -1.94 -3.41
C GLN A 30 -5.83 -3.15 -4.08
N GLU A 31 -4.52 -3.12 -4.22
CA GLU A 31 -3.76 -4.21 -4.83
C GLU A 31 -3.75 -5.49 -3.96
N ILE A 32 -3.69 -5.32 -2.64
CA ILE A 32 -3.86 -6.42 -1.68
C ILE A 32 -5.23 -7.06 -1.85
N GLU A 33 -6.30 -6.26 -1.89
CA GLU A 33 -7.67 -6.75 -2.00
C GLU A 33 -7.88 -7.51 -3.32
N ASN A 34 -7.33 -6.98 -4.42
CA ASN A 34 -7.32 -7.63 -5.72
C ASN A 34 -6.54 -8.95 -5.71
N ASN A 35 -5.36 -8.98 -5.07
CA ASN A 35 -4.55 -10.20 -4.97
C ASN A 35 -5.21 -11.24 -4.09
N MET A 36 -5.80 -10.86 -2.95
CA MET A 36 -6.51 -11.81 -2.10
C MET A 36 -7.72 -12.40 -2.84
N ALA A 37 -8.48 -11.58 -3.57
CA ALA A 37 -9.60 -12.06 -4.37
C ALA A 37 -9.20 -13.07 -5.46
N THR A 38 -7.97 -12.99 -5.96
CA THR A 38 -7.47 -13.82 -7.08
C THR A 38 -6.56 -14.97 -6.64
N ASN A 39 -5.87 -14.87 -5.50
CA ASN A 39 -4.85 -15.80 -5.01
C ASN A 39 -5.26 -16.56 -3.72
N THR A 40 -6.55 -16.63 -3.36
CA THR A 40 -6.98 -17.36 -2.14
C THR A 40 -6.52 -18.82 -2.09
N VAL A 41 -6.35 -19.47 -3.24
CA VAL A 41 -5.99 -20.90 -3.38
C VAL A 41 -4.48 -21.15 -3.31
N THR A 42 -3.63 -20.15 -3.57
CA THR A 42 -2.18 -20.33 -3.72
C THR A 42 -1.38 -20.06 -2.43
N LEU A 43 -1.95 -19.35 -1.46
CA LEU A 43 -1.30 -19.07 -0.18
C LEU A 43 -1.61 -20.15 0.87
N GLY A 44 -0.57 -20.69 1.51
CA GLY A 44 -0.73 -21.50 2.72
C GLY A 44 -1.32 -20.67 3.88
N GLU A 45 -2.00 -21.33 4.83
CA GLU A 45 -2.63 -20.67 5.98
C GLU A 45 -1.73 -19.70 6.76
N PRO A 46 -0.45 -20.04 7.08
CA PRO A 46 0.42 -19.11 7.81
C PRO A 46 0.66 -17.78 7.07
N ALA A 47 0.88 -17.85 5.75
CA ALA A 47 1.10 -16.68 4.92
C ALA A 47 -0.20 -15.86 4.79
N ARG A 48 -1.34 -16.54 4.61
CA ARG A 48 -2.65 -15.88 4.54
C ARG A 48 -2.96 -15.08 5.81
N SER A 49 -2.79 -15.68 6.99
CA SER A 49 -3.03 -14.99 8.26
C SER A 49 -2.11 -13.77 8.45
N GLN A 50 -0.87 -13.86 7.99
CA GLN A 50 0.07 -12.73 8.08
C GLN A 50 -0.32 -11.59 7.13
N VAL A 51 -0.76 -11.89 5.91
CA VAL A 51 -1.30 -10.90 4.97
C VAL A 51 -2.52 -10.21 5.57
N GLU A 52 -3.45 -10.96 6.16
CA GLU A 52 -4.66 -10.41 6.79
C GLU A 52 -4.31 -9.47 7.96
N GLU A 53 -3.38 -9.88 8.83
CA GLU A 53 -2.91 -9.06 9.95
C GLU A 53 -2.27 -7.75 9.48
N LEU A 54 -1.36 -7.82 8.50
CA LEU A 54 -0.71 -6.65 7.92
C LEU A 54 -1.71 -5.72 7.25
N THR A 55 -2.71 -6.27 6.56
CA THR A 55 -3.79 -5.50 5.93
C THR A 55 -4.63 -4.79 6.98
N GLN A 56 -4.96 -5.44 8.09
CA GLN A 56 -5.68 -4.80 9.20
C GLN A 56 -4.89 -3.64 9.82
N LYS A 57 -3.59 -3.83 10.07
CA LYS A 57 -2.72 -2.75 10.59
C LYS A 57 -2.64 -1.58 9.62
N ALA A 58 -2.54 -1.84 8.31
CA ALA A 58 -2.55 -0.79 7.30
C ALA A 58 -3.85 0.02 7.31
N LYS A 59 -5.01 -0.65 7.41
CA LYS A 59 -6.34 0.00 7.51
C LYS A 59 -6.47 0.84 8.79
N GLN A 60 -5.97 0.34 9.92
CA GLN A 60 -5.96 1.10 11.18
C GLN A 60 -5.08 2.35 11.08
N ALA A 61 -3.88 2.22 10.50
CA ALA A 61 -2.97 3.34 10.26
C ALA A 61 -3.59 4.38 9.32
N GLN A 62 -4.23 3.95 8.23
CA GLN A 62 -4.98 4.81 7.33
C GLN A 62 -6.07 5.61 8.06
N GLN A 63 -6.87 4.95 8.90
CA GLN A 63 -7.92 5.60 9.69
C GLN A 63 -7.36 6.59 10.74
N ALA A 64 -6.17 6.31 11.26
CA ALA A 64 -5.47 7.17 12.21
C ALA A 64 -4.72 8.34 11.52
N GLY A 65 -4.65 8.36 10.18
CA GLY A 65 -3.86 9.33 9.42
C GLY A 65 -2.34 9.06 9.44
N ASP A 66 -1.92 7.88 9.90
CA ASP A 66 -0.53 7.43 9.93
C ASP A 66 -0.15 6.81 8.57
N LYS A 67 0.24 7.68 7.63
CA LYS A 67 0.51 7.28 6.24
C LYS A 67 1.73 6.38 6.11
N GLU A 68 2.81 6.69 6.83
CA GLU A 68 4.04 5.90 6.79
C GLU A 68 3.78 4.47 7.27
N ALA A 69 3.07 4.31 8.40
CA ALA A 69 2.68 2.99 8.88
C ALA A 69 1.72 2.28 7.91
N CYS A 70 0.77 2.99 7.29
CA CYS A 70 -0.09 2.39 6.28
C CYS A 70 0.73 1.85 5.10
N ILE A 71 1.61 2.66 4.52
CA ILE A 71 2.46 2.27 3.39
C ILE A 71 3.35 1.09 3.79
N ALA A 72 3.97 1.14 4.97
CA ALA A 72 4.86 0.07 5.44
C ALA A 72 4.13 -1.27 5.61
N HIS A 73 2.97 -1.27 6.27
CA HIS A 73 2.18 -2.48 6.49
C HIS A 73 1.60 -3.04 5.20
N SER A 74 1.06 -2.18 4.34
CA SER A 74 0.48 -2.59 3.05
C SER A 74 1.55 -3.11 2.08
N THR A 75 2.72 -2.48 2.04
CA THR A 75 3.85 -2.96 1.21
C THR A 75 4.32 -4.35 1.66
N LYS A 76 4.41 -4.60 2.98
CA LYS A 76 4.76 -5.93 3.50
C LYS A 76 3.69 -6.97 3.14
N ALA A 77 2.41 -6.64 3.24
CA ALA A 77 1.34 -7.54 2.83
C ALA A 77 1.46 -7.93 1.34
N LEU A 78 1.79 -6.99 0.46
CA LEU A 78 2.04 -7.28 -0.96
C LEU A 78 3.26 -8.18 -1.19
N GLN A 79 4.32 -8.04 -0.39
CA GLN A 79 5.49 -8.92 -0.48
C GLN A 79 5.14 -10.36 -0.11
N GLU A 80 4.35 -10.56 0.95
CA GLU A 80 3.86 -11.88 1.34
C GLU A 80 2.94 -12.50 0.27
N LEU A 81 2.07 -11.68 -0.36
CA LEU A 81 1.19 -12.13 -1.43
C LEU A 81 1.95 -12.56 -2.69
N LYS A 82 3.01 -11.84 -3.07
CA LYS A 82 3.74 -12.07 -4.32
C LYS A 82 4.95 -13.01 -4.16
N GLY A 83 5.34 -13.32 -2.92
CA GLY A 83 6.49 -14.17 -2.60
C GLY A 83 7.86 -13.51 -2.88
N PRO A 84 8.95 -14.19 -2.48
CA PRO A 84 10.32 -13.71 -2.71
C PRO A 84 10.61 -13.71 -4.22
N GLY A 85 10.46 -12.55 -4.85
CA GLY A 85 10.62 -12.39 -6.30
C GLY A 85 9.88 -11.19 -6.89
N SER A 86 8.95 -10.59 -6.14
CA SER A 86 8.20 -9.41 -6.59
C SER A 86 8.51 -8.17 -5.74
N SER A 87 9.80 -7.82 -5.68
CA SER A 87 10.19 -6.46 -5.34
C SER A 87 10.49 -5.74 -6.65
N GLY A 88 9.64 -4.79 -7.03
CA GLY A 88 9.79 -4.06 -8.28
C GLY A 88 10.97 -3.09 -8.25
N SER A 89 11.93 -3.33 -9.14
CA SER A 89 12.86 -2.37 -9.77
C SER A 89 14.06 -1.84 -8.98
N GLY A 90 15.11 -2.66 -8.95
CA GLY A 90 16.51 -2.23 -8.84
C GLY A 90 17.39 -3.27 -9.56
N GLY A 91 17.74 -3.02 -10.81
CA GLY A 91 18.47 -3.99 -11.62
C GLY A 91 19.87 -4.26 -11.07
N THR A 92 20.17 -5.52 -10.75
CA THR A 92 21.50 -6.12 -10.93
C THR A 92 21.33 -7.62 -11.22
N SER A 93 21.61 -7.98 -12.47
CA SER A 93 22.30 -9.18 -12.95
C SER A 93 22.27 -10.47 -12.11
N GLY A 94 21.55 -11.47 -12.66
CA GLY A 94 22.08 -12.81 -12.92
C GLY A 94 22.43 -13.72 -11.75
N SER A 95 21.69 -14.82 -11.62
CA SER A 95 22.27 -16.17 -11.72
C SER A 95 21.15 -17.19 -11.80
N GLY A 96 21.03 -17.82 -12.97
CA GLY A 96 20.33 -19.09 -13.07
C GLY A 96 21.10 -20.16 -12.31
N SER A 97 20.40 -21.08 -11.67
CA SER A 97 20.90 -22.41 -11.34
C SER A 97 19.69 -23.32 -11.18
N GLY A 98 19.48 -24.15 -12.20
CA GLY A 98 18.62 -25.32 -12.08
C GLY A 98 19.26 -26.38 -11.19
N ALA A 99 18.40 -27.15 -10.54
CA ALA A 99 18.56 -28.52 -10.06
C ALA A 99 17.20 -28.85 -9.40
N GLY A 100 16.36 -29.78 -9.85
CA GLY A 100 16.71 -31.08 -10.39
C GLY A 100 17.25 -31.94 -9.26
N GLN A 101 16.37 -32.46 -8.40
CA GLN A 101 16.35 -33.81 -7.80
C GLN A 101 14.98 -34.03 -7.13
#